data_AF-A0A5P2FX09-F1
#
_entry.id   AF-A0A5P2FX09-F1
#
_cell.length_a   1.000
_cell.length_b   1.000
_cell.length_c   1.000
_cell.angle_alpha   90.00
_cell.angle_beta   90.00
_cell.angle_gamma   90.00
#
_symmetry.space_group_name_H-M   'P 1'
#
loop_
_entity.id
_entity.type
_entity.pdbx_description
1 polymer ?
#
loop_
_entity_poly.entity_id
_entity_poly.type
_entity_poly.pdbx_seq_one_letter_code
_entity_poly.pdbx_strand_id
1 'polypeptide(L)'
;MARIYIIAGAPGAGKSTSGRLFIPKGLEILDSDDMSLKYKIAGYTDFKEMGQLKFNRIFNNRLFSNANFAIELNLGFEHHYNYVKRIKQVNSENEIIVVLFHTDDVNLCLDRAKMRAENGRHFVAPDVIQSMYDNIFPLFNKYKDRFSGLIAVNVEKTGNTYISMEYDFKNKKALPTLPLPDWVKREFKELIRDLSPQIKRLPRRNPLPPPDDPDEPKKSRGFRR
;
A
#
# COMPACT_ATOMS: atom_id res chain seq x y z
N MET A 1 -4.69 -20.47 7.36
CA MET A 1 -3.87 -19.24 7.39
C MET A 1 -4.20 -18.45 6.14
N ALA A 2 -4.69 -17.23 6.30
CA ALA A 2 -4.93 -16.29 5.22
C ALA A 2 -3.82 -15.23 5.18
N ARG A 3 -3.53 -14.69 4.00
CA ARG A 3 -2.76 -13.47 3.80
C ARG A 3 -3.70 -12.34 3.41
N ILE A 4 -3.80 -11.34 4.27
CA ILE A 4 -4.67 -10.17 4.10
C ILE A 4 -3.82 -8.95 3.79
N TYR A 5 -4.16 -8.25 2.71
CA TYR A 5 -3.55 -6.98 2.35
C TYR A 5 -4.42 -5.83 2.85
N ILE A 6 -3.86 -4.90 3.62
CA ILE A 6 -4.54 -3.68 4.05
C ILE A 6 -3.98 -2.53 3.23
N ILE A 7 -4.76 -2.04 2.27
CA ILE A 7 -4.45 -0.85 1.48
C ILE A 7 -4.80 0.36 2.36
N ALA A 8 -3.78 1.03 2.89
CA ALA A 8 -3.87 2.02 3.96
C ALA A 8 -3.41 3.42 3.53
N GLY A 9 -3.84 4.46 4.24
CA GLY A 9 -3.48 5.87 3.97
C GLY A 9 -4.67 6.82 4.07
N ALA A 10 -4.41 8.13 4.19
CA ALA A 10 -5.47 9.13 4.33
C ALA A 10 -6.41 9.15 3.09
N PRO A 11 -7.66 9.64 3.21
CA PRO A 11 -8.47 9.99 2.05
C PRO A 11 -7.68 10.91 1.10
N GLY A 12 -7.81 10.68 -0.22
CA GLY A 12 -7.06 11.43 -1.22
C GLY A 12 -5.63 10.90 -1.51
N ALA A 13 -5.08 9.98 -0.71
CA ALA A 13 -3.74 9.42 -0.93
C ALA A 13 -3.61 8.49 -2.16
N GLY A 14 -4.70 8.20 -2.88
CA GLY A 14 -4.65 7.38 -4.12
C GLY A 14 -4.83 5.87 -3.93
N LYS A 15 -5.27 5.42 -2.74
CA LYS A 15 -5.53 4.02 -2.39
C LYS A 15 -6.38 3.27 -3.44
N SER A 16 -7.59 3.76 -3.72
CA SER A 16 -8.50 3.09 -4.66
C SER A 16 -8.06 3.22 -6.14
N THR A 17 -7.13 4.13 -6.44
CA THR A 17 -6.60 4.33 -7.80
C THR A 17 -5.46 3.38 -8.11
N SER A 18 -4.46 3.33 -7.22
CA SER A 18 -3.21 2.60 -7.47
C SER A 18 -3.01 1.38 -6.59
N GLY A 19 -3.84 1.17 -5.55
CA GLY A 19 -3.69 0.08 -4.58
C GLY A 19 -3.61 -1.31 -5.20
N ARG A 20 -4.35 -1.56 -6.28
CA ARG A 20 -4.32 -2.81 -7.05
C ARG A 20 -2.94 -3.15 -7.62
N LEU A 21 -2.11 -2.14 -7.89
CA LEU A 21 -0.77 -2.33 -8.49
C LEU A 21 0.24 -2.91 -7.50
N PHE A 22 -0.02 -2.77 -6.19
CA PHE A 22 0.91 -3.15 -5.12
C PHE A 22 0.49 -4.40 -4.35
N ILE A 23 -0.50 -5.14 -4.86
CA ILE A 23 -0.97 -6.41 -4.30
C ILE A 23 -0.97 -7.50 -5.38
N PRO A 24 -0.97 -8.79 -5.01
CA PRO A 24 -1.09 -9.88 -5.98
C PRO A 24 -2.33 -9.75 -6.88
N LYS A 25 -2.15 -10.08 -8.16
CA LYS A 25 -3.24 -10.11 -9.13
C LYS A 25 -4.32 -11.11 -8.70
N GLY A 26 -5.59 -10.77 -8.96
CA GLY A 26 -6.73 -11.65 -8.71
C GLY A 26 -7.33 -11.59 -7.31
N LEU A 27 -6.70 -10.92 -6.34
CA LEU A 27 -7.30 -10.75 -5.00
C LEU A 27 -8.57 -9.90 -5.07
N GLU A 28 -9.59 -10.23 -4.29
CA GLU A 28 -10.74 -9.34 -4.09
C GLU A 28 -10.32 -8.17 -3.19
N ILE A 29 -10.69 -6.93 -3.57
CA ILE A 29 -10.52 -5.75 -2.72
C ILE A 29 -11.89 -5.39 -2.14
N LEU A 30 -12.01 -5.40 -0.82
CA LEU A 30 -13.20 -4.94 -0.11
C LEU A 30 -13.02 -3.47 0.27
N ASP A 31 -14.00 -2.63 -0.07
CA ASP A 31 -14.03 -1.22 0.26
C ASP A 31 -15.45 -0.85 0.72
N SER A 32 -15.57 -0.35 1.96
CA SER A 32 -16.86 0.03 2.55
C SER A 32 -17.48 1.24 1.84
N ASP A 33 -16.66 2.18 1.35
CA ASP A 33 -17.13 3.37 0.65
C ASP A 33 -17.69 3.01 -0.72
N ASP A 34 -17.05 2.08 -1.44
CA ASP A 34 -17.54 1.58 -2.72
C ASP A 34 -18.85 0.78 -2.56
N MET A 35 -18.95 -0.03 -1.50
CA MET A 35 -20.20 -0.74 -1.18
C MET A 35 -21.33 0.24 -0.82
N SER A 36 -21.04 1.25 -0.01
CA SER A 36 -22.01 2.29 0.35
C SER A 36 -22.46 3.10 -0.86
N LEU A 37 -21.55 3.41 -1.79
CA LEU A 37 -21.89 4.10 -3.04
C LEU A 37 -22.86 3.30 -3.90
N LYS A 38 -22.71 1.98 -3.98
CA LYS A 38 -23.64 1.11 -4.73
C LYS A 38 -25.06 1.20 -4.18
N TYR A 39 -25.22 1.23 -2.85
CA TYR A 39 -26.54 1.44 -2.23
C TYR A 39 -27.06 2.86 -2.45
N LYS A 40 -26.20 3.88 -2.41
CA LYS A 40 -26.58 5.27 -2.70
C LYS A 40 -27.13 5.40 -4.13
N ILE A 41 -26.46 4.81 -5.12
CA ILE A 41 -26.88 4.83 -6.52
C ILE A 41 -28.22 4.09 -6.71
N ALA A 42 -28.44 3.02 -5.94
CA ALA A 42 -29.71 2.28 -5.95
C ALA A 42 -30.85 2.98 -5.18
N GLY A 43 -30.64 4.19 -4.64
CA GLY A 43 -31.70 5.01 -4.03
C GLY A 43 -32.00 4.69 -2.56
N TYR A 44 -31.16 3.90 -1.88
CA TYR A 44 -31.36 3.62 -0.46
C TYR A 44 -30.95 4.83 0.39
N THR A 45 -31.78 5.19 1.37
CA THR A 45 -31.51 6.27 2.33
C THR A 45 -30.43 5.88 3.34
N ASP A 46 -30.42 4.62 3.78
CA ASP A 46 -29.49 4.08 4.80
C ASP A 46 -28.23 3.46 4.17
N PHE A 47 -27.83 3.98 3.00
CA PHE A 47 -26.80 3.40 2.15
C PHE A 47 -25.46 3.17 2.86
N LYS A 48 -25.09 4.01 3.83
CA LYS A 48 -23.86 3.86 4.62
C LYS A 48 -23.90 2.62 5.52
N GLU A 49 -25.02 2.44 6.23
CA GLU A 49 -25.19 1.29 7.12
C GLU A 49 -25.26 -0.01 6.32
N MET A 50 -26.03 -0.02 5.22
CA MET A 50 -26.12 -1.18 4.33
C MET A 50 -24.76 -1.54 3.71
N GLY A 51 -24.00 -0.54 3.27
CA GLY A 51 -22.64 -0.72 2.77
C GLY A 51 -21.72 -1.36 3.81
N GLN A 52 -21.74 -0.83 5.04
CA GLN A 52 -20.94 -1.33 6.15
C GLN A 52 -21.34 -2.75 6.60
N LEU A 53 -22.64 -3.06 6.65
CA LEU A 53 -23.14 -4.40 6.95
C LEU A 53 -22.69 -5.42 5.87
N LYS A 54 -22.80 -5.05 4.60
CA LYS A 54 -22.35 -5.89 3.49
C LYS A 54 -20.84 -6.11 3.53
N PHE A 55 -20.06 -5.05 3.79
CA PHE A 55 -18.62 -5.13 3.97
C PHE A 55 -18.26 -6.12 5.08
N ASN A 56 -18.84 -5.95 6.28
CA ASN A 56 -18.58 -6.81 7.43
C ASN A 56 -18.94 -8.27 7.16
N ARG A 57 -20.05 -8.52 6.46
CA ARG A 57 -20.45 -9.88 6.07
C ARG A 57 -19.43 -10.52 5.13
N ILE A 58 -19.02 -9.83 4.08
CA ILE A 58 -18.04 -10.37 3.11
C ILE A 58 -16.67 -10.55 3.78
N PHE A 59 -16.23 -9.56 4.56
CA PHE A 59 -15.00 -9.61 5.34
C PHE A 59 -14.96 -10.85 6.24
N ASN A 60 -16.01 -11.08 7.05
CA ASN A 60 -16.08 -12.25 7.92
C ASN A 60 -16.10 -13.56 7.14
N ASN A 61 -16.86 -13.62 6.04
CA ASN A 61 -16.92 -14.82 5.19
C ASN A 61 -15.53 -15.18 4.63
N ARG A 62 -14.77 -14.19 4.12
CA ARG A 62 -13.40 -14.40 3.61
C ARG A 62 -12.44 -14.81 4.71
N LEU A 63 -12.55 -14.17 5.86
CA LEU A 63 -11.70 -14.45 7.01
C LEU A 63 -11.92 -15.89 7.53
N PHE A 64 -13.17 -16.32 7.67
CA PHE A 64 -13.50 -17.68 8.14
C PHE A 64 -13.19 -18.76 7.11
N SER A 65 -13.22 -18.44 5.81
CA SER A 65 -12.83 -19.38 4.77
C SER A 65 -11.31 -19.46 4.53
N ASN A 66 -10.49 -18.80 5.36
CA ASN A 66 -9.04 -18.66 5.16
C ASN A 66 -8.66 -18.14 3.76
N ALA A 67 -9.51 -17.33 3.13
CA ALA A 67 -9.23 -16.79 1.81
C ALA A 67 -8.19 -15.67 1.89
N ASN A 68 -7.36 -15.54 0.85
CA ASN A 68 -6.54 -14.34 0.65
C ASN A 68 -7.41 -13.24 0.05
N PHE A 69 -7.33 -12.03 0.59
CA PHE A 69 -8.07 -10.88 0.09
C PHE A 69 -7.38 -9.58 0.51
N ALA A 70 -7.90 -8.47 0.01
CA ALA A 70 -7.46 -7.14 0.39
C ALA A 70 -8.64 -6.32 0.95
N ILE A 71 -8.33 -5.39 1.83
CA ILE A 71 -9.29 -4.39 2.32
C ILE A 71 -8.69 -3.00 2.18
N GLU A 72 -9.51 -2.02 1.81
CA GLU A 72 -9.13 -0.61 1.89
C GLU A 72 -9.53 -0.05 3.26
N LEU A 73 -8.58 0.56 3.97
CA LEU A 73 -8.80 1.23 5.25
C LEU A 73 -8.00 2.55 5.27
N ASN A 74 -8.39 3.51 6.10
CA ASN A 74 -7.59 4.72 6.27
C ASN A 74 -6.46 4.55 7.30
N LEU A 75 -6.68 3.71 8.33
CA LEU A 75 -5.77 3.49 9.47
C LEU A 75 -5.40 4.75 10.29
N GLY A 76 -6.08 5.89 10.07
CA GLY A 76 -5.90 7.13 10.84
C GLY A 76 -6.74 7.24 12.12
N PHE A 77 -7.49 6.21 12.51
CA PHE A 77 -8.31 6.17 13.74
C PHE A 77 -8.28 4.79 14.36
N GLU A 78 -8.44 4.71 15.68
CA GLU A 78 -8.39 3.48 16.48
C GLU A 78 -9.35 2.38 16.00
N HIS A 79 -10.57 2.76 15.63
CA HIS A 79 -11.59 1.80 15.21
C HIS A 79 -11.23 1.09 13.89
N HIS A 80 -10.40 1.68 13.03
CA HIS A 80 -9.90 1.01 11.83
C HIS A 80 -9.07 -0.25 12.18
N TYR A 81 -8.37 -0.23 13.32
CA TYR A 81 -7.57 -1.36 13.79
C TYR A 81 -8.41 -2.48 14.43
N ASN A 82 -9.72 -2.30 14.57
CA ASN A 82 -10.60 -3.40 14.97
C ASN A 82 -10.58 -4.54 13.93
N TYR A 83 -10.41 -4.23 12.64
CA TYR A 83 -10.22 -5.26 11.61
C TYR A 83 -8.89 -6.01 11.78
N VAL A 84 -7.80 -5.30 12.09
CA VAL A 84 -6.49 -5.90 12.40
C VAL A 84 -6.59 -6.84 13.59
N LYS A 85 -7.21 -6.37 14.68
CA LYS A 85 -7.46 -7.17 15.88
C LYS A 85 -8.30 -8.40 15.54
N ARG A 86 -9.37 -8.24 14.77
CA ARG A 86 -10.27 -9.32 14.37
C ARG A 86 -9.57 -10.38 13.53
N ILE A 87 -8.75 -9.98 12.55
CA ILE A 87 -7.96 -10.91 11.72
C ILE A 87 -7.10 -11.82 12.59
N LYS A 88 -6.39 -11.22 13.56
CA LYS A 88 -5.52 -11.95 14.50
C LYS A 88 -6.29 -12.76 15.55
N GLN A 89 -7.47 -12.30 15.97
CA GLN A 89 -8.34 -13.05 16.90
C GLN A 89 -8.91 -14.32 16.26
N VAL A 90 -9.26 -14.29 14.97
CA VAL A 90 -9.78 -15.47 14.28
C VAL A 90 -8.67 -16.51 14.07
N ASN A 91 -7.47 -16.07 13.69
CA ASN A 91 -6.30 -16.93 13.61
C ASN A 91 -5.03 -16.08 13.76
N SER A 92 -4.22 -16.36 14.80
CA SER A 92 -2.99 -15.62 15.10
C SER A 92 -1.97 -15.67 13.96
N GLU A 93 -1.99 -16.77 13.20
CA GLU A 93 -1.07 -17.03 12.09
C GLU A 93 -1.45 -16.27 10.83
N ASN A 94 -2.64 -15.66 10.75
CA ASN A 94 -3.01 -14.86 9.59
C ASN A 94 -1.99 -13.75 9.34
N GLU A 95 -1.51 -13.63 8.11
CA GLU A 95 -0.55 -12.62 7.73
C GLU A 95 -1.25 -11.32 7.38
N ILE A 96 -0.72 -10.20 7.87
CA ILE A 96 -1.22 -8.86 7.54
C ILE A 96 -0.10 -8.09 6.85
N ILE A 97 -0.30 -7.78 5.57
CA ILE A 97 0.61 -6.94 4.79
C ILE A 97 -0.04 -5.57 4.64
N VAL A 98 0.56 -4.55 5.25
CA VAL A 98 0.06 -3.17 5.13
C VAL A 98 0.69 -2.53 3.90
N VAL A 99 -0.13 -2.14 2.93
CA VAL A 99 0.27 -1.32 1.78
C VAL A 99 -0.05 0.13 2.12
N LEU A 100 0.92 0.85 2.67
CA LEU A 100 0.72 2.19 3.23
C LEU A 100 1.02 3.27 2.19
N PHE A 101 -0.01 3.97 1.73
CA PHE A 101 0.09 5.15 0.87
C PHE A 101 0.30 6.40 1.73
N HIS A 102 1.36 7.15 1.41
CA HIS A 102 1.63 8.44 2.06
C HIS A 102 2.35 9.42 1.13
N THR A 103 2.20 10.70 1.43
CA THR A 103 2.83 11.85 0.78
C THR A 103 3.28 12.79 1.88
N ASP A 104 4.40 13.50 1.72
CA ASP A 104 4.79 14.56 2.65
C ASP A 104 3.92 15.83 2.51
N ASP A 105 3.04 15.89 1.50
CA ASP A 105 2.13 17.01 1.24
C ASP A 105 0.67 16.64 1.55
N VAL A 106 0.19 17.02 2.73
CA VAL A 106 -1.21 16.80 3.15
C VAL A 106 -2.21 17.54 2.25
N ASN A 107 -1.84 18.69 1.65
CA ASN A 107 -2.75 19.43 0.77
C ASN A 107 -3.13 18.60 -0.46
N LEU A 108 -2.23 17.75 -0.94
CA LEU A 108 -2.53 16.81 -2.02
C LEU A 108 -3.71 15.89 -1.66
N CYS A 109 -3.77 15.42 -0.40
CA CYS A 109 -4.87 14.60 0.08
C CYS A 109 -6.17 15.40 0.17
N LEU A 110 -6.11 16.63 0.70
CA LEU A 110 -7.25 17.52 0.85
C LEU A 110 -7.86 17.89 -0.51
N ASP A 111 -7.04 18.32 -1.46
CA ASP A 111 -7.47 18.72 -2.80
C ASP A 111 -8.11 17.56 -3.55
N ARG A 112 -7.50 16.37 -3.50
CA ARG A 112 -8.04 15.17 -4.14
C ARG A 112 -9.34 14.69 -3.48
N ALA A 113 -9.46 14.80 -2.17
CA ALA A 113 -10.70 14.45 -1.47
C ALA A 113 -11.83 15.39 -1.85
N LYS A 114 -11.56 16.71 -1.94
CA LYS A 114 -12.50 17.72 -2.41
C LYS A 114 -12.99 17.42 -3.83
N MET A 115 -12.06 17.24 -4.79
CA MET A 115 -12.42 16.91 -6.17
C MET A 115 -13.26 15.62 -6.28
N ARG A 116 -12.99 14.61 -5.45
CA ARG A 116 -13.78 13.37 -5.43
C ARG A 116 -15.20 13.59 -4.89
N ALA A 117 -15.34 14.40 -3.85
CA ALA A 117 -16.64 14.75 -3.28
C ALA A 117 -17.50 15.53 -4.30
N GLU A 118 -16.89 16.47 -5.01
CA GLU A 118 -17.52 17.22 -6.11
C GLU A 118 -17.97 16.28 -7.24
N ASN A 119 -17.21 15.21 -7.51
CA ASN A 119 -17.58 14.14 -8.44
C ASN A 119 -18.55 13.09 -7.85
N GLY A 120 -19.23 13.39 -6.74
CA GLY A 120 -20.32 12.57 -6.19
C GLY A 120 -19.90 11.45 -5.23
N ARG A 121 -18.61 11.32 -4.91
CA ARG A 121 -18.11 10.42 -3.84
C ARG A 121 -18.47 10.96 -2.46
N HIS A 122 -18.18 10.17 -1.42
CA HIS A 122 -18.41 10.57 -0.04
C HIS A 122 -17.55 11.78 0.34
N PHE A 123 -18.19 12.84 0.85
CA PHE A 123 -17.50 13.98 1.43
C PHE A 123 -16.93 13.61 2.81
N VAL A 124 -15.63 13.88 2.99
CA VAL A 124 -14.94 13.80 4.29
C VAL A 124 -14.42 15.19 4.61
N ALA A 125 -14.70 15.66 5.82
CA ALA A 125 -14.33 17.01 6.22
C ALA A 125 -12.79 17.18 6.27
N PRO A 126 -12.24 18.36 5.89
CA PRO A 126 -10.79 18.59 5.85
C PRO A 126 -10.06 18.33 7.18
N ASP A 127 -10.66 18.71 8.30
CA ASP A 127 -10.17 18.49 9.66
C ASP A 127 -10.11 17.00 10.04
N VAL A 128 -11.07 16.22 9.56
CA VAL A 128 -11.10 14.75 9.71
C VAL A 128 -9.99 14.10 8.87
N ILE A 129 -9.73 14.60 7.66
CA ILE A 129 -8.60 14.14 6.82
C ILE A 129 -7.26 14.48 7.47
N GLN A 130 -7.10 15.70 7.96
CA GLN A 130 -5.91 16.16 8.68
C GLN A 130 -5.66 15.27 9.91
N SER A 131 -6.69 15.06 10.73
CA SER A 131 -6.60 14.19 11.90
C SER A 131 -6.18 12.76 11.54
N MET A 132 -6.73 12.19 10.47
CA MET A 132 -6.29 10.86 10.01
C MET A 132 -4.85 10.87 9.52
N TYR A 133 -4.44 11.88 8.76
CA TYR A 133 -3.08 12.03 8.25
C TYR A 133 -2.06 12.07 9.39
N ASP A 134 -2.30 12.88 10.42
CA ASP A 134 -1.43 13.03 11.57
C ASP A 134 -1.38 11.77 12.44
N ASN A 135 -2.48 11.02 12.51
CA ASN A 135 -2.60 9.82 13.35
C ASN A 135 -2.11 8.52 12.68
N ILE A 136 -1.81 8.51 11.37
CA ILE A 136 -1.38 7.29 10.66
C ILE A 136 -0.17 6.65 11.33
N PHE A 137 0.90 7.40 11.57
CA PHE A 137 2.15 6.81 12.09
C PHE A 137 2.10 6.48 13.58
N PRO A 138 1.55 7.34 14.47
CA PRO A 138 1.36 6.98 15.87
C PRO A 138 0.54 5.69 16.04
N LEU A 139 -0.58 5.56 15.31
CA LEU A 139 -1.41 4.37 15.38
C LEU A 139 -0.75 3.16 14.70
N PHE A 140 -0.09 3.36 13.55
CA PHE A 140 0.65 2.29 12.89
C PHE A 140 1.68 1.69 13.85
N ASN A 141 2.47 2.55 14.50
CA ASN A 141 3.49 2.13 15.46
C ASN A 141 2.89 1.42 16.69
N LYS A 142 1.73 1.86 17.18
CA LYS A 142 1.00 1.19 18.27
C LYS A 142 0.59 -0.24 17.93
N TYR A 143 0.30 -0.53 16.66
CA TYR A 143 -0.21 -1.83 16.22
C TYR A 143 0.78 -2.66 15.40
N LYS A 144 2.01 -2.17 15.19
CA LYS A 144 3.00 -2.75 14.27
C LYS A 144 3.31 -4.22 14.52
N ASP A 145 3.28 -4.66 15.78
CA ASP A 145 3.57 -6.05 16.16
C ASP A 145 2.50 -7.05 15.68
N ARG A 146 1.38 -6.56 15.16
CA ARG A 146 0.33 -7.38 14.51
C ARG A 146 0.55 -7.54 13.02
N PHE A 147 1.48 -6.82 12.43
CA PHE A 147 1.75 -6.86 10.99
C PHE A 147 2.85 -7.86 10.67
N SER A 148 2.70 -8.52 9.52
CA SER A 148 3.69 -9.44 8.96
C SER A 148 4.62 -8.73 7.99
N GLY A 149 4.10 -7.73 7.27
CA GLY A 149 4.89 -6.93 6.34
C GLY A 149 4.32 -5.54 6.11
N LEU A 150 5.16 -4.66 5.57
CA LEU A 150 4.84 -3.30 5.14
C LEU A 150 5.35 -3.09 3.71
N ILE A 151 4.50 -2.51 2.87
CA ILE A 151 4.85 -1.95 1.56
C ILE A 151 4.55 -0.45 1.67
N ALA A 152 5.58 0.36 1.87
CA ALA A 152 5.49 1.81 1.90
C ALA A 152 5.43 2.34 0.47
N VAL A 153 4.33 3.00 0.12
CA VAL A 153 4.07 3.57 -1.20
C VAL A 153 4.12 5.09 -1.09
N ASN A 154 5.09 5.69 -1.76
CA ASN A 154 5.17 7.13 -1.88
C ASN A 154 4.19 7.64 -2.94
N VAL A 155 3.57 8.77 -2.66
CA VAL A 155 2.64 9.46 -3.56
C VAL A 155 3.22 10.83 -3.87
N GLU A 156 3.58 11.06 -5.12
CA GLU A 156 4.11 12.35 -5.57
C GLU A 156 2.98 13.33 -5.87
N LYS A 157 3.31 14.64 -5.83
CA LYS A 157 2.38 15.72 -6.22
C LYS A 157 1.86 15.56 -7.65
N THR A 158 2.70 15.02 -8.55
CA THR A 158 2.35 14.69 -9.94
C THR A 158 1.28 13.60 -10.05
N GLY A 159 1.04 12.83 -8.98
CA GLY A 159 0.14 11.67 -8.98
C GLY A 159 0.82 10.33 -9.22
N ASN A 160 2.12 10.32 -9.50
CA ASN A 160 2.87 9.08 -9.54
C ASN A 160 2.93 8.41 -8.17
N THR A 161 2.88 7.08 -8.19
CA THR A 161 3.01 6.25 -6.99
C THR A 161 4.05 5.17 -7.20
N TYR A 162 4.94 4.98 -6.24
CA TYR A 162 5.98 3.95 -6.30
C TYR A 162 6.28 3.37 -4.92
N ILE A 163 6.79 2.13 -4.89
CA ILE A 163 7.24 1.50 -3.64
C ILE A 163 8.54 2.18 -3.20
N SER A 164 8.51 2.85 -2.05
CA SER A 164 9.69 3.45 -1.44
C SER A 164 10.42 2.50 -0.51
N MET A 165 9.71 1.54 0.09
CA MET A 165 10.31 0.55 0.98
C MET A 165 9.38 -0.65 1.16
N GLU A 166 9.95 -1.86 1.18
CA GLU A 166 9.29 -3.05 1.71
C GLU A 166 9.97 -3.46 3.02
N TYR A 167 9.19 -3.97 3.96
CA TYR A 167 9.69 -4.46 5.24
C TYR A 167 9.01 -5.77 5.64
N ASP A 168 9.80 -6.76 5.98
CA ASP A 168 9.36 -8.03 6.58
C ASP A 168 9.59 -7.97 8.09
N PHE A 169 8.50 -7.91 8.87
CA PHE A 169 8.57 -7.81 10.33
C PHE A 169 9.06 -9.09 10.99
N LYS A 170 8.83 -10.26 10.39
CA LYS A 170 9.27 -11.54 10.92
C LYS A 170 10.78 -11.68 10.80
N ASN A 171 11.32 -11.36 9.62
CA ASN A 171 12.74 -11.47 9.31
C ASN A 171 13.54 -10.19 9.63
N LYS A 172 12.86 -9.13 10.08
CA LYS A 172 13.43 -7.80 10.33
C LYS A 172 14.26 -7.28 9.14
N LYS A 173 13.75 -7.51 7.92
CA LYS A 173 14.46 -7.20 6.67
C LYS A 173 13.77 -6.06 5.94
N ALA A 174 14.51 -5.00 5.68
CA ALA A 174 14.08 -3.87 4.86
C ALA A 174 14.65 -3.98 3.44
N LEU A 175 13.85 -3.62 2.44
CA LEU A 175 14.24 -3.45 1.03
C LEU A 175 13.83 -2.04 0.58
N PRO A 176 14.74 -1.06 0.63
CA PRO A 176 14.46 0.33 0.26
C PRO A 176 14.57 0.54 -1.25
N THR A 177 13.77 1.45 -1.80
CA THR A 177 13.98 2.02 -3.14
C THR A 177 14.53 3.43 -2.98
N LEU A 178 15.77 3.66 -3.45
CA LEU A 178 16.43 4.95 -3.30
C LEU A 178 16.10 5.89 -4.48
N PRO A 179 15.95 7.20 -4.23
CA PRO A 179 16.03 7.87 -2.94
C PRO A 179 14.77 7.65 -2.07
N LEU A 180 14.96 7.57 -0.75
CA LEU A 180 13.83 7.49 0.19
C LEU A 180 13.11 8.85 0.28
N PRO A 181 11.77 8.87 0.27
CA PRO A 181 10.97 10.03 0.65
C PRO A 181 11.28 10.48 2.09
N ASP A 182 11.00 11.74 2.41
CA ASP A 182 11.34 12.30 3.71
C ASP A 182 10.47 11.70 4.83
N TRP A 183 9.19 11.44 4.57
CA TRP A 183 8.35 10.72 5.52
C TRP A 183 8.89 9.32 5.84
N VAL A 184 9.46 8.59 4.89
CA VAL A 184 10.03 7.25 5.17
C VAL A 184 11.25 7.38 6.07
N LYS A 185 12.13 8.35 5.82
CA LYS A 185 13.31 8.61 6.65
C LYS A 185 12.91 9.00 8.08
N ARG A 186 11.86 9.80 8.21
CA ARG A 186 11.35 10.33 9.49
C ARG A 186 10.64 9.24 10.30
N GLU A 187 9.65 8.60 9.70
CA GLU A 187 8.70 7.73 10.39
C GLU A 187 9.21 6.30 10.54
N PHE A 188 10.07 5.84 9.63
CA PHE A 188 10.60 4.48 9.62
C PHE A 188 12.10 4.40 9.87
N LYS A 189 12.69 5.43 10.48
CA LYS A 189 14.12 5.50 10.84
C LYS A 189 14.65 4.22 11.49
N GLU A 190 13.91 3.66 12.45
CA GLU A 190 14.33 2.43 13.16
C GLU A 190 14.22 1.18 12.28
N LEU A 191 13.31 1.14 11.31
CA LEU A 191 13.17 0.01 10.37
C LEU A 191 14.28 0.03 9.30
N ILE A 192 14.84 1.21 9.01
CA ILE A 192 15.88 1.43 8.00
C ILE A 192 17.30 1.52 8.58
N ARG A 193 17.45 1.39 9.91
CA ARG A 193 18.70 1.68 10.62
C ARG A 193 19.90 0.83 10.17
N ASP A 194 19.65 -0.42 9.78
CA ASP A 194 20.70 -1.40 9.43
C ASP A 194 20.92 -1.56 7.90
N LEU A 195 20.44 -0.62 7.08
CA LEU A 195 20.61 -0.66 5.61
C LEU A 195 22.06 -0.42 5.14
N SER A 196 22.98 -0.14 6.06
CA SER A 196 24.34 0.35 5.81
C SER A 196 25.37 -0.64 5.22
N PRO A 197 25.10 -1.97 5.04
CA PRO A 197 25.97 -2.80 4.18
C PRO A 197 25.37 -3.26 2.84
N GLN A 198 24.05 -3.21 2.62
CA GLN A 198 23.43 -3.82 1.42
C GLN A 198 23.44 -2.93 0.16
N ILE A 199 23.87 -1.68 0.28
CA ILE A 199 24.09 -0.75 -0.85
C ILE A 199 25.43 -1.06 -1.58
N LYS A 200 26.22 -2.05 -1.15
CA LYS A 200 27.40 -2.49 -1.90
C LYS A 200 27.01 -3.36 -3.10
N ARG A 201 27.00 -2.70 -4.27
CA ARG A 201 27.03 -3.23 -5.65
C ARG A 201 25.66 -3.53 -6.28
N LEU A 202 25.02 -2.48 -6.80
CA LEU A 202 24.49 -2.62 -8.15
C LEU A 202 25.70 -2.94 -9.06
N PRO A 203 25.66 -4.00 -9.90
CA PRO A 203 26.66 -4.16 -10.94
C PRO A 203 26.63 -2.87 -11.77
N ARG A 204 27.78 -2.24 -11.95
CA ARG A 204 27.91 -1.24 -13.02
C ARG A 204 27.36 -1.92 -14.26
N ARG A 205 26.33 -1.37 -14.90
CA ARG A 205 26.03 -1.75 -16.29
C ARG A 205 27.35 -1.58 -17.01
N ASN A 206 27.92 -2.67 -17.52
CA ASN A 206 28.99 -2.53 -18.49
C ASN A 206 28.42 -1.61 -19.58
N PRO A 207 29.15 -0.56 -19.99
CA PRO A 207 28.73 0.20 -21.16
C PRO A 207 28.47 -0.81 -22.27
N LEU A 208 27.35 -0.62 -22.98
CA LEU A 208 27.03 -1.44 -24.14
C LEU A 208 28.28 -1.45 -25.04
N PRO A 209 28.70 -2.62 -25.56
CA PRO A 209 29.74 -2.63 -26.58
C PRO A 209 29.30 -1.68 -27.71
N PRO A 210 30.23 -0.92 -28.30
CA PRO A 210 29.91 -0.10 -29.45
C PRO A 210 29.22 -0.98 -30.51
N PRO A 211 28.21 -0.44 -31.23
CA PRO A 211 27.54 -1.20 -32.28
C PRO A 211 28.56 -1.76 -33.25
N ASP A 212 28.38 -3.02 -33.64
CA ASP A 212 29.26 -3.73 -34.58
C ASP A 212 29.47 -2.87 -35.83
N ASP A 213 30.73 -2.59 -36.15
CA ASP A 213 31.11 -1.93 -37.39
C ASP A 213 30.80 -2.88 -38.56
N PRO A 214 29.91 -2.50 -39.50
CA PRO A 214 29.55 -3.36 -40.63
C PRO A 214 30.75 -3.79 -41.49
N ASP A 215 31.87 -3.07 -41.40
CA ASP A 215 33.08 -3.31 -42.18
C ASP A 215 34.16 -4.14 -41.45
N GLU A 216 33.90 -4.64 -40.23
CA GLU A 216 34.89 -5.46 -39.52
C GLU A 216 34.94 -6.91 -40.08
N PRO A 217 36.09 -7.37 -40.60
CA PRO A 217 36.19 -8.68 -41.25
C PRO A 217 36.05 -9.82 -40.23
N LYS A 218 35.02 -10.67 -40.42
CA LYS A 218 34.75 -11.85 -39.58
C LYS A 218 35.94 -12.81 -39.56
N LYS A 219 36.67 -12.87 -38.44
CA LYS A 219 37.73 -13.88 -38.23
C LYS A 219 37.11 -15.28 -38.15
N SER A 220 37.47 -16.13 -39.11
CA SER A 220 37.10 -17.55 -39.17
C SER A 220 37.60 -18.30 -37.93
N ARG A 221 36.69 -18.96 -37.20
CA ARG A 221 37.05 -19.89 -36.12
C ARG A 221 37.66 -21.15 -36.72
N GLY A 222 38.97 -21.32 -36.53
CA GLY A 222 39.68 -22.56 -36.85
C GLY A 222 39.24 -23.70 -35.93
N PHE A 223 38.76 -24.78 -36.53
CA PHE A 223 38.58 -26.08 -35.87
C PHE A 223 39.95 -26.60 -35.39
N ARG A 224 40.09 -26.83 -34.09
CA ARG A 224 41.17 -27.67 -33.56
C ARG A 224 40.68 -29.13 -33.53
N ARG A 225 41.46 -30.02 -34.11
CA ARG A 225 41.42 -31.46 -33.82
C ARG A 225 42.13 -31.74 -32.50
#